data_AF-A0A3D0Y462-F1
#
_entry.id   AF-A0A3D0Y462-F1
#
_cell.length_a   1.000
_cell.length_b   1.000
_cell.length_c   1.000
_cell.angle_alpha   90.00
_cell.angle_beta   90.00
_cell.angle_gamma   90.00
#
_symmetry.space_group_name_H-M   'P 1'
#
loop_
_entity.id
_entity.type
_entity.pdbx_description
1 polymer ?
#
loop_
_entity_poly.entity_id
_entity_poly.type
_entity_poly.pdbx_seq_one_letter_code
_entity_poly.pdbx_strand_id
1 'polypeptide(L)'
;MQKELINLNWDLRERMQFEASKQNRTSCMNNTTRDILRRTTKKCAVCVSPQEGFVLLEAIIAVGVLVTIFAATITLYVSSVGGLRISNDQLIATYLAQDGMEQVIAKRQYNYDNSPSWLDGLSHCTPANPCSAEYFEREMYLPLPACVADCALYINANGEYSSDSSGKLSHFKRKIEITTNGHEARVVVRVSWPDGPDTLEVPVSYTLYNDPN
;
A
#
# COMPACT_ATOMS: atom_id res chain seq x y z
N MET A 1 -18.15 -22.99 0.56
CA MET A 1 -18.98 -23.78 -0.38
C MET A 1 -20.43 -23.29 -0.37
N GLN A 2 -20.73 -22.10 -0.93
CA GLN A 2 -22.13 -21.69 -1.19
C GLN A 2 -22.29 -20.51 -2.18
N LYS A 3 -21.21 -19.98 -2.77
CA LYS A 3 -21.27 -18.87 -3.74
C LYS A 3 -21.23 -19.29 -5.22
N GLU A 4 -21.02 -20.57 -5.50
CA GLU A 4 -20.89 -21.09 -6.88
C GLU A 4 -22.25 -21.44 -7.54
N LEU A 5 -23.36 -21.45 -6.80
CA LEU A 5 -24.67 -21.90 -7.33
C LEU A 5 -25.54 -20.78 -7.95
N ILE A 6 -25.13 -19.52 -7.89
CA ILE A 6 -25.93 -18.39 -8.40
C ILE A 6 -25.60 -18.06 -9.87
N ASN A 7 -24.41 -18.43 -10.37
CA ASN A 7 -23.98 -18.10 -11.73
C ASN A 7 -24.54 -19.01 -12.85
N LEU A 8 -25.11 -20.16 -12.52
CA LEU A 8 -25.68 -21.08 -13.52
C LEU A 8 -27.13 -20.77 -13.91
N ASN A 9 -27.82 -19.87 -13.19
CA ASN A 9 -29.24 -19.58 -13.43
C ASN A 9 -29.46 -18.42 -14.42
N TRP A 10 -28.45 -17.58 -14.66
CA TRP A 10 -28.54 -16.47 -15.61
C TRP A 10 -28.37 -16.94 -17.07
N ASP A 11 -27.49 -17.93 -17.33
CA ASP A 11 -27.19 -18.44 -18.68
C ASP A 11 -28.38 -19.19 -19.33
N LEU A 12 -29.24 -19.85 -18.53
CA LEU A 12 -30.41 -20.56 -19.06
C LEU A 12 -31.57 -19.62 -19.44
N ARG A 13 -31.62 -18.40 -18.89
CA ARG A 13 -32.69 -17.44 -19.21
C ARG A 13 -32.48 -16.73 -20.54
N GLU A 14 -31.24 -16.56 -20.98
CA GLU A 14 -30.91 -15.96 -22.28
C GLU A 14 -31.10 -16.95 -23.45
N ARG A 15 -30.84 -18.24 -23.23
CA ARG A 15 -31.03 -19.28 -24.26
C ARG A 15 -32.50 -19.49 -24.65
N MET A 16 -33.46 -19.29 -23.73
CA MET A 16 -34.89 -19.44 -24.03
C MET A 16 -35.49 -18.28 -24.83
N GLN A 17 -34.93 -17.06 -24.75
CA GLN A 17 -35.41 -15.92 -25.54
C GLN A 17 -34.94 -15.99 -27.01
N PHE A 18 -33.84 -16.68 -27.29
CA PHE A 18 -33.29 -16.79 -28.64
C PHE A 18 -34.08 -17.77 -29.53
N GLU A 19 -34.61 -18.87 -28.98
CA GLU A 19 -35.37 -19.86 -29.76
C GLU A 19 -36.79 -19.40 -30.13
N ALA A 20 -37.43 -18.55 -29.32
CA ALA A 20 -38.77 -18.02 -29.62
C ALA A 20 -38.81 -17.10 -30.87
N SER A 21 -37.66 -16.57 -31.32
CA SER A 21 -37.60 -15.68 -32.49
C SER A 21 -37.46 -16.40 -33.84
N LYS A 22 -37.16 -17.71 -33.85
CA LYS A 22 -36.98 -18.48 -35.09
C LYS A 22 -38.29 -19.05 -35.67
N GLN A 23 -39.36 -19.14 -34.88
CA GLN A 23 -40.61 -19.78 -35.33
C GLN A 23 -41.53 -18.87 -36.16
N ASN A 24 -41.25 -17.56 -36.27
CA ASN A 24 -42.22 -16.59 -36.85
C ASN A 24 -41.77 -15.96 -38.19
N ARG A 25 -40.81 -16.57 -38.91
CA ARG A 25 -40.36 -16.11 -40.25
C ARG A 25 -40.68 -17.10 -41.39
N THR A 26 -41.75 -17.87 -41.27
CA THR A 26 -42.23 -18.78 -42.34
C THR A 26 -43.69 -18.55 -42.70
N SER A 27 -44.08 -17.28 -42.93
CA SER A 27 -45.37 -16.98 -43.56
C SER A 27 -45.30 -15.73 -44.42
N CYS A 28 -44.59 -15.83 -45.54
CA CYS A 28 -44.78 -14.96 -46.69
C CYS A 28 -44.49 -15.76 -47.97
N MET A 29 -45.52 -15.83 -48.83
CA MET A 29 -45.51 -16.25 -50.24
C MET A 29 -45.65 -17.75 -50.55
N ASN A 30 -46.83 -18.29 -50.23
CA ASN A 30 -47.55 -19.10 -51.21
C ASN A 30 -48.44 -18.17 -52.05
N ASN A 31 -48.08 -17.92 -53.31
CA ASN A 31 -49.09 -17.75 -54.35
C ASN A 31 -48.50 -18.00 -55.74
N THR A 32 -48.90 -19.13 -56.30
CA THR A 32 -48.87 -19.47 -57.72
C THR A 32 -49.82 -18.55 -58.50
N THR A 33 -49.29 -17.59 -59.26
CA THR A 33 -49.83 -17.25 -60.59
C THR A 33 -48.85 -16.40 -61.38
N ARG A 34 -48.57 -16.88 -62.60
CA ARG A 34 -48.26 -16.15 -63.84
C ARG A 34 -47.98 -14.65 -63.69
N ASP A 35 -46.79 -14.22 -64.09
CA ASP A 35 -46.68 -13.04 -64.96
C ASP A 35 -45.35 -13.00 -65.73
N ILE A 36 -45.51 -13.07 -67.04
CA ILE A 36 -44.52 -12.77 -68.07
C ILE A 36 -44.55 -11.25 -68.27
N LEU A 37 -43.36 -10.64 -68.44
CA LEU A 37 -43.09 -9.22 -68.73
C LEU A 37 -43.21 -8.23 -67.55
N ARG A 38 -42.04 -7.79 -67.05
CA ARG A 38 -41.65 -6.36 -67.03
C ARG A 38 -40.21 -6.19 -66.54
N ARG A 39 -39.32 -5.81 -67.47
CA ARG A 39 -38.11 -5.06 -67.16
C ARG A 39 -38.54 -3.69 -66.66
N THR A 40 -38.61 -3.52 -65.35
CA THR A 40 -38.52 -2.19 -64.72
C THR A 40 -37.64 -2.35 -63.50
N THR A 41 -36.55 -1.59 -63.49
CA THR A 41 -35.56 -1.49 -62.42
C THR A 41 -36.23 -1.29 -61.06
N LYS A 42 -36.40 -2.38 -60.31
CA LYS A 42 -36.68 -2.29 -58.88
C LYS A 42 -35.47 -1.61 -58.24
N LYS A 43 -35.60 -0.35 -57.83
CA LYS A 43 -34.78 0.18 -56.74
C LYS A 43 -35.05 -0.73 -55.56
N CYS A 44 -34.09 -1.59 -55.23
CA CYS A 44 -34.07 -2.25 -53.94
C CYS A 44 -33.93 -1.15 -52.89
N ALA A 45 -35.05 -0.72 -52.29
CA ALA A 45 -35.00 -0.05 -51.02
C ALA A 45 -34.34 -1.05 -50.05
N VAL A 46 -33.17 -0.70 -49.53
CA VAL A 46 -32.54 -1.47 -48.46
C VAL A 46 -33.46 -1.36 -47.26
N CYS A 47 -34.26 -2.40 -47.03
CA CYS A 47 -35.05 -2.53 -45.82
C CYS A 47 -34.10 -2.90 -44.68
N VAL A 48 -33.53 -1.89 -44.02
CA VAL A 48 -32.87 -2.07 -42.72
C VAL A 48 -33.95 -2.56 -41.76
N SER A 49 -33.82 -3.80 -41.29
CA SER A 49 -34.74 -4.29 -40.27
C SER A 49 -34.51 -3.48 -38.99
N PRO A 50 -35.55 -3.12 -38.21
CA PRO A 50 -35.41 -2.32 -36.99
C PRO A 50 -34.46 -2.92 -35.93
N GLN A 51 -34.02 -4.16 -36.13
CA GLN A 51 -33.05 -4.89 -35.30
C GLN A 51 -31.60 -4.42 -35.52
N GLU A 52 -31.22 -3.96 -36.71
CA GLU A 52 -29.82 -3.62 -37.02
C GLU A 52 -29.38 -2.30 -36.38
N GLY A 53 -30.27 -1.30 -36.32
CA GLY A 53 -30.01 -0.04 -35.62
C GLY A 53 -29.92 -0.19 -34.11
N PHE A 54 -30.63 -1.17 -33.55
CA PHE A 54 -30.62 -1.47 -32.12
C PHE A 54 -29.28 -2.09 -31.68
N VAL A 55 -28.71 -2.99 -32.49
CA VAL A 55 -27.40 -3.61 -32.22
C VAL A 55 -26.26 -2.58 -32.22
N LEU A 56 -26.31 -1.58 -33.11
CA LEU A 56 -25.30 -0.52 -33.13
C LEU A 56 -25.35 0.34 -31.85
N LEU A 57 -26.56 0.71 -31.40
CA LEU A 57 -26.75 1.47 -30.17
C LEU A 57 -26.28 0.65 -28.95
N GLU A 58 -26.63 -0.63 -28.91
CA GLU A 58 -26.20 -1.55 -27.85
C GLU A 58 -24.67 -1.67 -27.78
N ALA A 59 -23.99 -1.78 -28.92
CA ALA A 59 -22.53 -1.82 -28.96
C ALA A 59 -21.89 -0.51 -28.45
N ILE A 60 -22.46 0.64 -28.79
CA ILE A 60 -21.97 1.95 -28.31
C ILE A 60 -22.16 2.08 -26.79
N ILE A 61 -23.31 1.66 -26.27
CA ILE A 61 -23.58 1.65 -24.82
C ILE A 61 -22.64 0.68 -24.10
N ALA A 62 -22.46 -0.53 -24.65
CA ALA A 62 -21.58 -1.55 -24.08
C ALA A 62 -20.13 -1.06 -23.99
N VAL A 63 -19.60 -0.47 -25.06
CA VAL A 63 -18.26 0.13 -25.06
C VAL A 63 -18.19 1.32 -24.11
N GLY A 64 -19.24 2.15 -24.02
CA GLY A 64 -19.33 3.25 -23.09
C GLY A 64 -19.20 2.80 -21.63
N VAL A 65 -19.99 1.81 -21.22
CA VAL A 65 -19.92 1.23 -19.87
C VAL A 65 -18.55 0.60 -19.63
N LEU A 66 -17.99 -0.12 -20.61
CA LEU A 66 -16.67 -0.74 -20.52
C LEU A 66 -15.58 0.30 -20.22
N VAL A 67 -15.56 1.43 -20.93
CA VAL A 67 -14.60 2.51 -20.71
C VAL A 67 -14.73 3.09 -19.30
N THR A 68 -15.94 3.29 -18.80
CA THR A 68 -16.15 3.82 -17.44
C THR A 68 -15.62 2.86 -16.36
N ILE A 69 -15.79 1.54 -16.53
CA ILE A 69 -15.27 0.53 -15.60
C ILE A 69 -13.75 0.55 -15.58
N PHE A 70 -13.11 0.62 -16.75
CA PHE A 70 -11.65 0.70 -16.83
C PHE A 70 -11.10 1.98 -16.19
N ALA A 71 -11.72 3.12 -16.42
CA ALA A 71 -11.31 4.39 -15.81
C ALA A 71 -11.38 4.35 -14.27
N ALA A 72 -12.47 3.79 -13.72
CA ALA A 72 -12.63 3.61 -12.28
C ALA A 72 -11.56 2.67 -11.69
N THR A 73 -11.28 1.56 -12.38
CA THR A 73 -10.31 0.55 -11.93
C THR A 73 -8.88 1.10 -11.92
N ILE A 74 -8.49 1.87 -12.94
CA ILE A 74 -7.16 2.49 -13.02
C ILE A 74 -6.96 3.49 -11.88
N THR A 75 -7.99 4.29 -11.56
CA THR A 75 -7.91 5.28 -10.49
C THR A 75 -7.67 4.62 -9.12
N LEU A 76 -8.40 3.54 -8.83
CA LEU A 76 -8.21 2.74 -7.61
C LEU A 76 -6.82 2.10 -7.54
N TYR A 77 -6.28 1.65 -8.67
CA TYR A 77 -4.95 1.08 -8.74
C TYR A 77 -3.88 2.12 -8.37
N VAL A 78 -3.94 3.31 -8.97
CA VAL A 78 -2.98 4.39 -8.70
C VAL A 78 -3.01 4.82 -7.24
N SER A 79 -4.19 4.98 -6.64
CA SER A 79 -4.30 5.33 -5.21
C SER A 79 -3.75 4.23 -4.30
N SER A 80 -3.96 2.96 -4.66
CA SER A 80 -3.46 1.83 -3.87
C SER A 80 -1.92 1.76 -3.87
N VAL A 81 -1.28 2.02 -5.02
CA VAL A 81 0.19 2.07 -5.12
C VAL A 81 0.79 3.19 -4.29
N GLY A 82 0.12 4.36 -4.23
CA GLY A 82 0.53 5.46 -3.35
C GLY A 82 0.55 5.05 -1.88
N GLY A 83 -0.52 4.39 -1.41
CA GLY A 83 -0.62 3.91 -0.02
C GLY A 83 0.42 2.85 0.36
N LEU A 84 0.87 2.04 -0.61
CA LEU A 84 1.93 1.04 -0.37
C LEU A 84 3.28 1.68 -0.03
N ARG A 85 3.59 2.86 -0.59
CA ARG A 85 4.84 3.57 -0.29
C ARG A 85 4.87 4.05 1.16
N ILE A 86 3.81 4.72 1.60
CA ILE A 86 3.67 5.21 2.97
C ILE A 86 3.71 4.04 3.96
N SER A 87 3.00 2.94 3.65
CA SER A 87 2.99 1.74 4.49
C SER A 87 4.38 1.09 4.59
N ASN A 88 5.15 1.10 3.51
CA ASN A 88 6.52 0.57 3.50
C ASN A 88 7.44 1.44 4.37
N ASP A 89 7.39 2.76 4.20
CA ASP A 89 8.21 3.68 5.00
C ASP A 89 7.85 3.60 6.49
N GLN A 90 6.56 3.46 6.81
CA GLN A 90 6.10 3.22 8.19
C GLN A 90 6.61 1.90 8.76
N LEU A 91 6.67 0.83 7.95
CA LEU A 91 7.20 -0.46 8.37
C LEU A 91 8.72 -0.37 8.64
N ILE A 92 9.48 0.26 7.73
CA ILE A 92 10.91 0.51 7.91
C ILE A 92 11.15 1.36 9.17
N ALA A 93 10.39 2.45 9.34
CA ALA A 93 10.49 3.32 10.51
C ALA A 93 10.22 2.57 11.82
N THR A 94 9.24 1.65 11.83
CA THR A 94 8.93 0.81 12.99
C THR A 94 10.10 -0.12 13.33
N TYR A 95 10.68 -0.79 12.33
CA TYR A 95 11.85 -1.65 12.56
C TYR A 95 13.07 -0.86 13.03
N LEU A 96 13.31 0.33 12.49
CA LEU A 96 14.39 1.22 12.94
C LEU A 96 14.20 1.70 14.38
N ALA A 97 12.94 1.94 14.79
CA ALA A 97 12.60 2.32 16.15
C ALA A 97 12.77 1.15 17.13
N GLN A 98 12.37 -0.07 16.72
CA GLN A 98 12.59 -1.30 17.49
C GLN A 98 14.08 -1.59 17.67
N ASP A 99 14.87 -1.53 16.59
CA ASP A 99 16.33 -1.69 16.65
C ASP A 99 16.98 -0.67 17.60
N GLY A 100 16.60 0.60 17.50
CA GLY A 100 17.10 1.63 18.42
C GLY A 100 16.74 1.34 19.89
N MET A 101 15.55 0.78 20.14
CA MET A 101 15.13 0.38 21.48
C MET A 101 15.94 -0.81 22.00
N GLU A 102 16.18 -1.81 21.16
CA GLU A 102 16.99 -2.99 21.50
C GLU A 102 18.40 -2.58 21.91
N GLN A 103 19.02 -1.60 21.22
CA GLN A 103 20.33 -1.09 21.61
C GLN A 103 20.34 -0.44 23.01
N VAL A 104 19.28 0.28 23.38
CA VAL A 104 19.16 0.86 24.73
C VAL A 104 18.98 -0.23 25.78
N ILE A 105 18.13 -1.22 25.51
CA ILE A 105 17.91 -2.37 26.40
C ILE A 105 19.22 -3.16 26.57
N ALA A 106 19.91 -3.41 25.46
CA ALA A 106 21.18 -4.09 25.44
C ALA A 106 22.19 -3.29 26.31
N LYS A 107 22.40 -1.99 26.06
CA LYS A 107 23.31 -1.16 26.88
C LYS A 107 22.97 -1.20 28.37
N ARG A 108 21.68 -1.14 28.73
CA ARG A 108 21.23 -1.30 30.12
C ARG A 108 21.60 -2.66 30.70
N GLN A 109 21.45 -3.74 29.93
CA GLN A 109 21.87 -5.08 30.35
C GLN A 109 23.39 -5.15 30.56
N TYR A 110 24.17 -4.61 29.64
CA TYR A 110 25.62 -4.53 29.79
C TYR A 110 26.02 -3.76 31.05
N ASN A 111 25.36 -2.62 31.33
CA ASN A 111 25.61 -1.85 32.54
C ASN A 111 25.25 -2.63 33.80
N TYR A 112 24.15 -3.39 33.80
CA TYR A 112 23.78 -4.24 34.93
C TYR A 112 24.87 -5.28 35.25
N ASP A 113 25.51 -5.83 34.21
CA ASP A 113 26.55 -6.85 34.37
C ASP A 113 27.95 -6.26 34.70
N ASN A 114 28.23 -5.00 34.33
CA ASN A 114 29.59 -4.44 34.34
C ASN A 114 29.77 -3.09 35.08
N SER A 115 28.70 -2.40 35.44
CA SER A 115 28.74 -1.04 36.00
C SER A 115 27.90 -0.91 37.28
N PRO A 116 28.31 -0.10 38.26
CA PRO A 116 27.48 0.18 39.44
C PRO A 116 26.24 1.02 39.12
N SER A 117 26.17 1.68 37.95
CA SER A 117 25.02 2.50 37.52
C SER A 117 24.34 1.89 36.30
N TRP A 118 23.06 1.54 36.44
CA TRP A 118 22.28 0.90 35.38
C TRP A 118 22.02 1.78 34.14
N LEU A 119 22.13 3.12 34.28
CA LEU A 119 21.99 4.11 33.20
C LEU A 119 23.32 4.71 32.73
N ASP A 120 24.45 4.09 33.10
CA ASP A 120 25.75 4.58 32.67
C ASP A 120 25.86 4.69 31.13
N GLY A 121 26.25 5.86 30.64
CA GLY A 121 26.27 6.14 29.20
C GLY A 121 24.91 6.18 28.49
N LEU A 122 23.81 6.29 29.24
CA LEU A 122 22.44 6.52 28.73
C LEU A 122 21.81 7.80 29.30
N SER A 123 22.22 8.23 30.49
CA SER A 123 21.60 9.35 31.22
C SER A 123 21.68 10.71 30.51
N HIS A 124 22.60 10.89 29.55
CA HIS A 124 22.75 12.13 28.79
C HIS A 124 21.82 12.22 27.57
N CYS A 125 21.18 11.12 27.19
CA CYS A 125 20.21 11.05 26.10
C CYS A 125 18.87 11.62 26.56
N THR A 126 18.72 12.94 26.56
CA THR A 126 17.51 13.62 27.06
C THR A 126 16.69 14.18 25.89
N PRO A 127 15.42 14.59 26.09
CA PRO A 127 14.65 15.26 25.03
C PRO A 127 15.34 16.53 24.48
N ALA A 128 16.18 17.20 25.28
CA ALA A 128 16.95 18.36 24.85
C ALA A 128 18.25 17.99 24.10
N ASN A 129 18.77 16.78 24.33
CA ASN A 129 19.98 16.25 23.72
C ASN A 129 19.76 14.78 23.36
N PRO A 130 19.02 14.50 22.26
CA PRO A 130 18.71 13.15 21.86
C PRO A 130 19.98 12.41 21.42
N CYS A 131 19.97 11.09 21.59
CA CYS A 131 21.04 10.21 21.14
C CYS A 131 20.66 9.50 19.85
N SER A 132 21.70 9.08 19.12
CA SER A 132 21.56 8.23 17.95
C SER A 132 22.01 6.82 18.30
N ALA A 133 21.19 5.83 17.94
CA ALA A 133 21.61 4.43 17.99
C ALA A 133 22.55 4.15 16.81
N GLU A 134 23.57 3.35 17.04
CA GLU A 134 24.55 2.94 16.04
C GLU A 134 25.03 1.53 16.40
N TYR A 135 25.24 0.70 15.39
CA TYR A 135 25.39 -0.75 15.57
C TYR A 135 26.72 -1.05 16.29
N PHE A 136 26.65 -1.30 17.59
CA PHE A 136 27.83 -1.41 18.45
C PHE A 136 27.84 -2.69 19.27
N GLU A 137 27.80 -3.85 18.62
CA GLU A 137 28.08 -5.11 19.33
C GLU A 137 29.45 -5.11 20.02
N ARG A 138 30.43 -4.36 19.49
CA ARG A 138 31.80 -4.29 20.04
C ARG A 138 32.07 -3.09 20.95
N GLU A 139 31.15 -2.14 21.05
CA GLU A 139 31.38 -0.86 21.76
C GLU A 139 30.33 -0.58 22.83
N MET A 140 29.67 -1.62 23.32
CA MET A 140 28.66 -1.55 24.36
C MET A 140 29.15 -0.96 25.69
N TYR A 141 30.47 -0.88 25.88
CA TYR A 141 31.11 -0.20 27.01
C TYR A 141 31.12 1.34 26.86
N LEU A 142 31.01 1.86 25.64
CA LEU A 142 30.95 3.30 25.37
C LEU A 142 29.55 3.86 25.62
N PRO A 143 29.43 5.16 25.94
CA PRO A 143 28.14 5.83 26.00
C PRO A 143 27.49 5.90 24.62
N LEU A 144 26.15 5.89 24.56
CA LEU A 144 25.45 6.12 23.29
C LEU A 144 25.84 7.50 22.74
N PRO A 145 26.22 7.61 21.46
CA PRO A 145 26.63 8.90 20.91
C PRO A 145 25.43 9.87 20.87
N ALA A 146 25.72 11.14 21.18
CA ALA A 146 24.76 12.21 20.95
C ALA A 146 24.47 12.32 19.45
N CYS A 147 23.24 12.69 19.11
CA CYS A 147 22.88 12.88 17.72
C CYS A 147 23.74 13.94 17.02
N VAL A 148 24.22 13.61 15.84
CA VAL A 148 24.78 14.57 14.88
C VAL A 148 23.79 14.83 13.75
N ALA A 149 23.88 16.00 13.11
CA ALA A 149 23.07 16.36 11.94
C ALA A 149 21.55 16.10 12.08
N ASP A 150 20.96 16.51 13.22
CA ASP A 150 19.54 16.31 13.54
C ASP A 150 19.10 14.83 13.56
N CYS A 151 20.01 13.95 13.97
CA CYS A 151 19.79 12.50 14.05
C CYS A 151 19.44 11.85 12.71
N ALA A 152 19.98 12.37 11.61
CA ALA A 152 19.79 11.79 10.29
C ALA A 152 20.42 10.40 10.20
N LEU A 153 19.73 9.48 9.53
CA LEU A 153 20.27 8.16 9.21
C LEU A 153 20.89 8.18 7.81
N TYR A 154 21.90 7.35 7.64
CA TYR A 154 22.64 7.13 6.42
C TYR A 154 22.59 5.64 6.07
N ILE A 155 22.72 5.34 4.79
CA ILE A 155 22.75 3.97 4.29
C ILE A 155 24.20 3.66 3.91
N ASN A 156 24.78 2.66 4.55
CA ASN A 156 26.15 2.22 4.28
C ASN A 156 26.24 1.41 2.97
N ALA A 157 27.45 0.98 2.61
CA ALA A 157 27.67 0.20 1.39
C ALA A 157 26.95 -1.17 1.37
N ASN A 158 26.61 -1.71 2.55
CA ASN A 158 25.87 -2.96 2.71
C ASN A 158 24.35 -2.78 2.63
N GLY A 159 23.86 -1.54 2.56
CA GLY A 159 22.42 -1.23 2.57
C GLY A 159 21.81 -1.12 3.96
N GLU A 160 22.63 -1.05 5.01
CA GLU A 160 22.17 -0.95 6.41
C GLU A 160 22.06 0.51 6.83
N TYR A 161 21.13 0.79 7.74
CA TYR A 161 20.93 2.12 8.30
C TYR A 161 21.90 2.37 9.46
N SER A 162 22.69 3.43 9.37
CA SER A 162 23.64 3.87 10.39
C SER A 162 23.50 5.37 10.67
N SER A 163 24.09 5.83 11.77
CA SER A 163 24.20 7.26 12.09
C SER A 163 25.48 7.88 11.52
N ASP A 164 26.35 7.05 10.93
CA ASP A 164 27.58 7.45 10.27
C ASP A 164 27.33 8.24 8.98
N SER A 165 27.72 9.51 9.00
CA SER A 165 27.64 10.43 7.86
C SER A 165 28.46 10.05 6.63
N SER A 166 29.29 9.01 6.70
CA SER A 166 30.04 8.49 5.54
C SER A 166 29.15 7.83 4.48
N GLY A 167 27.94 7.40 4.86
CA GLY A 167 26.98 6.73 3.98
C GLY A 167 26.16 7.67 3.09
N LYS A 168 25.22 7.08 2.35
CA LYS A 168 24.22 7.84 1.58
C LYS A 168 23.11 8.34 2.51
N LEU A 169 22.88 9.65 2.56
CA LEU A 169 21.82 10.23 3.39
C LEU A 169 20.44 9.59 3.09
N SER A 170 19.80 9.10 4.15
CA SER A 170 18.42 8.60 4.14
C SER A 170 17.43 9.72 4.44
N HIS A 171 16.15 9.49 4.12
CA HIS A 171 15.07 10.40 4.52
C HIS A 171 14.56 10.13 5.95
N PHE A 172 15.00 9.04 6.59
CA PHE A 172 14.67 8.74 7.99
C PHE A 172 15.59 9.47 8.95
N LYS A 173 15.03 9.93 10.06
CA LYS A 173 15.76 10.42 11.24
C LYS A 173 15.33 9.61 12.45
N ARG A 174 16.26 9.27 13.34
CA ARG A 174 15.98 8.45 14.53
C ARG A 174 16.49 9.13 15.79
N LYS A 175 15.59 9.48 16.71
CA LYS A 175 15.91 10.13 17.99
C LYS A 175 15.65 9.18 19.14
N ILE A 176 16.61 9.06 20.05
CA ILE A 176 16.46 8.33 21.31
C ILE A 176 16.44 9.32 22.46
N GLU A 177 15.35 9.31 23.20
CA GLU A 177 15.10 10.21 24.33
C GLU A 177 14.84 9.37 25.57
N ILE A 178 15.55 9.67 26.65
CA ILE A 178 15.43 9.00 27.94
C ILE A 178 15.05 10.06 28.98
N THR A 179 13.95 9.80 29.68
CA THR A 179 13.48 10.62 30.79
C THR A 179 13.52 9.79 32.05
N THR A 180 14.27 10.22 33.05
CA THR A 180 14.46 9.47 34.30
C THR A 180 13.58 10.03 35.42
N ASN A 181 13.08 9.14 36.27
CA ASN A 181 12.31 9.46 37.48
C ASN A 181 12.84 8.62 38.66
N GLY A 182 14.13 8.77 38.96
CA GLY A 182 14.81 8.02 40.01
C GLY A 182 14.99 6.53 39.68
N HIS A 183 13.98 5.71 39.99
CA HIS A 183 13.99 4.27 39.79
C HIS A 183 13.45 3.81 38.43
N GLU A 184 12.88 4.71 37.66
CA GLU A 184 12.33 4.44 36.34
C GLU A 184 13.02 5.31 35.28
N ALA A 185 13.22 4.75 34.09
CA ALA A 185 13.63 5.51 32.92
C ALA A 185 12.70 5.20 31.76
N ARG A 186 11.97 6.22 31.31
CA ARG A 186 11.15 6.14 30.11
C ARG A 186 12.03 6.40 28.90
N VAL A 187 12.19 5.40 28.06
CA VAL A 187 12.88 5.47 26.78
C VAL A 187 11.83 5.67 25.69
N VAL A 188 12.04 6.66 24.84
CA VAL A 188 11.21 6.92 23.66
C VAL A 188 12.14 7.00 22.45
N VAL A 189 11.93 6.10 21.50
CA VAL A 189 12.62 6.11 20.20
C VAL A 189 11.63 6.61 19.17
N ARG A 190 11.95 7.73 18.51
CA ARG A 190 11.13 8.32 17.45
C ARG A 190 11.84 8.21 16.14
N VAL A 191 11.18 7.63 15.15
CA VAL A 191 11.64 7.66 13.76
C VAL A 191 10.71 8.53 12.95
N SER A 192 11.25 9.53 12.28
CA SER A 192 10.49 10.49 11.46
C SER A 192 10.97 10.51 10.02
N TRP A 193 10.04 10.70 9.09
CA TRP A 193 10.34 10.86 7.67
C TRP A 193 9.38 11.85 6.99
N PRO A 194 9.81 12.55 5.93
CA PRO A 194 8.93 13.42 5.16
C PRO A 194 7.99 12.62 4.25
N ASP A 195 6.71 12.99 4.21
CA ASP A 195 5.72 12.53 3.24
C ASP A 195 5.01 13.76 2.63
N GLY A 196 5.48 14.17 1.45
CA GLY A 196 5.01 15.41 0.83
C GLY A 196 5.33 16.66 1.68
N PRO A 197 4.34 17.49 2.05
CA PRO A 197 4.54 18.63 2.94
C PRO A 197 4.59 18.25 4.43
N ASP A 198 4.10 17.06 4.78
CA ASP A 198 3.96 16.61 6.16
C ASP A 198 5.18 15.78 6.58
N THR A 199 5.43 15.70 7.88
CA THR A 199 6.41 14.77 8.46
C THR A 199 5.66 13.77 9.31
N LEU A 200 5.79 12.50 8.95
CA LEU A 200 5.23 11.39 9.70
C LEU A 200 6.25 10.91 10.73
N GLU A 201 5.76 10.39 11.85
CA GLU A 201 6.60 9.79 12.89
C GLU A 201 6.00 8.52 13.48
N VAL A 202 6.87 7.60 13.88
CA VAL A 202 6.53 6.42 14.69
C VAL A 202 7.28 6.49 16.01
N PRO A 203 6.58 6.69 17.13
CA PRO A 203 7.16 6.57 18.46
C PRO A 203 7.05 5.13 19.00
N VAL A 204 8.17 4.59 19.46
CA VAL A 204 8.23 3.36 20.27
C VAL A 204 8.69 3.75 21.66
N SER A 205 7.89 3.42 22.69
CA SER A 205 8.23 3.74 24.08
C SER A 205 8.34 2.50 24.94
N TYR A 206 9.34 2.49 25.82
CA TYR A 206 9.55 1.43 26.81
C TYR A 206 9.94 2.07 28.15
N THR A 207 9.56 1.44 29.26
CA THR A 207 9.97 1.88 30.59
C THR A 207 10.93 0.86 31.17
N LEU A 208 12.16 1.31 31.42
CA LEU A 208 13.17 0.53 32.12
C LEU A 208 13.04 0.79 33.62
N TYR A 209 13.24 -0.27 34.41
CA TYR A 209 13.24 -0.21 35.86
C TYR A 209 14.66 -0.48 36.39
N ASN A 210 15.04 0.29 37.41
CA ASN A 210 16.15 -0.03 38.28
C ASN A 210 15.69 -1.12 39.23
N ASP A 211 16.12 -2.37 39.03
CA ASP A 211 15.81 -3.46 39.95
C ASP A 211 16.90 -3.47 41.03
N PRO A 212 16.60 -3.06 42.28
CA PRO A 212 17.56 -3.15 43.35
C PRO A 212 17.69 -4.62 43.75
N ASN A 213 18.83 -5.25 43.44
CA ASN A 213 19.22 -6.51 44.07
C ASN A 213 19.33 -6.35 45.60
#